data_AF-A0A537XZB0-F1
#
_entry.id   AF-A0A537XZB0-F1
#
_cell.length_a   1.000
_cell.length_b   1.000
_cell.length_c   1.000
_cell.angle_alpha   90.00
_cell.angle_beta   90.00
_cell.angle_gamma   90.00
#
_symmetry.space_group_name_H-M   'P 1'
#
loop_
_entity.id
_entity.type
_entity.pdbx_description
1 polymer ?
#
loop_
_entity_poly.entity_id
_entity_poly.type
_entity_poly.pdbx_seq_one_letter_code
_entity_poly.pdbx_strand_id
1 'polypeptide(L)' 'MPARKEVLEVAGREVTVSNPDKVFFPKTGHTKLDLVRYYLAVADGALRGVDGRPMALKRYVNGAE' A
#
# COMPACT_ATOMS: atom_id res chain seq x y z
N MET A 1 17.40 -10.41 11.71
CA MET A 1 16.28 -9.63 12.27
C MET A 1 15.08 -9.80 11.33
N PRO A 2 13.97 -10.42 11.76
CA PRO A 2 12.77 -10.43 10.92
C PRO A 2 12.35 -8.99 10.69
N ALA A 3 12.06 -8.64 9.43
CA ALA A 3 11.60 -7.31 9.11
C ALA A 3 10.30 -7.02 9.88
N ARG A 4 10.18 -5.80 10.40
CA ARG A 4 8.96 -5.29 11.06
C ARG A 4 7.72 -5.61 10.22
N LYS A 5 6.63 -5.94 10.89
CA LYS A 5 5.29 -6.06 10.30
C LYS A 5 4.39 -5.02 10.96
N GLU A 6 3.48 -4.45 10.18
CA GLU A 6 2.44 -3.55 10.65
C GLU A 6 1.09 -4.16 10.28
N VAL A 7 0.20 -4.33 11.25
CA VAL A 7 -1.15 -4.84 11.04
C VAL A 7 -2.10 -3.65 11.11
N LEU A 8 -2.91 -3.48 10.07
CA LEU A 8 -3.88 -2.40 9.95
C LEU A 8 -5.29 -2.98 9.91
N GLU A 9 -6.20 -2.41 10.66
CA GLU A 9 -7.64 -2.67 10.53
C GLU A 9 -8.22 -1.78 9.42
N VAL A 10 -8.72 -2.38 8.35
CA VAL A 10 -9.26 -1.67 7.19
C VAL A 10 -10.63 -2.26 6.84
N ALA A 11 -11.68 -1.46 7.00
CA ALA A 11 -13.07 -1.87 6.71
C ALA A 11 -13.48 -3.20 7.39
N GLY A 12 -13.07 -3.39 8.66
CA GLY A 12 -13.36 -4.59 9.44
C GLY A 12 -12.51 -5.81 9.08
N ARG A 13 -11.37 -5.60 8.41
CA ARG A 13 -10.44 -6.65 8.04
C ARG A 13 -9.01 -6.28 8.43
N GLU A 14 -8.33 -7.23 9.09
CA GLU A 14 -6.89 -7.15 9.32
C GLU A 14 -6.10 -7.30 8.01
N VAL A 15 -5.23 -6.33 7.75
CA VAL A 15 -4.30 -6.31 6.61
C VAL A 15 -2.88 -6.20 7.14
N THR A 16 -2.05 -7.21 6.87
CA THR A 16 -0.64 -7.21 7.26
C THR A 16 0.25 -6.58 6.19
N VAL A 17 0.96 -5.52 6.56
CA VAL A 17 2.03 -4.89 5.78
C VAL A 17 3.38 -5.39 6.29
N SER A 18 4.01 -6.31 5.56
CA SER A 18 5.42 -6.69 5.80
C SER A 18 6.36 -5.58 5.40
N ASN A 19 7.62 -5.51 5.88
CA ASN A 19 8.63 -4.54 5.43
C ASN A 19 8.09 -3.09 5.23
N PRO A 20 7.40 -2.51 6.23
CA PRO A 20 6.73 -1.22 6.07
C PRO A 20 7.71 -0.10 5.74
N ASP A 21 8.91 -0.16 6.33
CA ASP A 21 9.96 0.86 6.20
C ASP A 21 10.78 0.73 4.90
N LYS A 22 10.45 -0.22 4.01
CA LYS A 22 11.12 -0.34 2.71
C LYS A 22 10.84 0.91 1.88
N VAL A 23 11.89 1.64 1.52
CA VAL A 23 11.81 2.73 0.53
C VAL A 23 11.30 2.16 -0.79
N PHE A 24 10.14 2.64 -1.23
CA PHE A 24 9.45 2.17 -2.43
C PHE A 24 9.60 3.15 -3.59
N PHE A 25 9.75 4.45 -3.27
CA PHE A 25 10.03 5.52 -4.22
C PHE A 25 11.35 6.22 -3.83
N PRO A 26 12.51 5.78 -4.35
CA PRO A 26 13.81 6.26 -3.90
C PRO A 26 14.02 7.77 -4.10
N LYS A 27 13.48 8.34 -5.17
CA LYS A 27 13.62 9.78 -5.48
C LYS A 27 12.98 10.70 -4.44
N THR A 28 11.91 10.26 -3.78
CA THR A 28 11.16 11.05 -2.78
C THR A 28 11.27 10.49 -1.37
N GLY A 29 11.94 9.34 -1.21
CA GLY A 29 12.12 8.66 0.07
C GLY A 29 10.86 7.97 0.61
N HIS A 30 9.75 7.93 -0.14
CA HIS A 30 8.52 7.32 0.36
C HIS A 30 8.62 5.81 0.50
N THR A 31 8.15 5.32 1.65
CA THR A 31 8.17 3.91 2.02
C THR A 31 6.94 3.16 1.51
N LYS A 32 6.95 1.83 1.65
CA LYS A 32 5.78 1.00 1.36
C LYS A 32 4.59 1.38 2.25
N LEU A 33 4.85 1.71 3.53
CA LEU A 33 3.79 2.13 4.43
C LEU A 33 3.19 3.48 4.03
N ASP A 34 4.00 4.41 3.51
CA ASP A 34 3.50 5.68 2.99
C ASP A 34 2.54 5.47 1.81
N LEU A 35 2.86 4.54 0.91
CA LEU A 35 1.97 4.18 -0.20
C LEU A 35 0.65 3.58 0.30
N VAL A 36 0.68 2.73 1.32
CA VAL A 36 -0.54 2.18 1.95
C VAL A 36 -1.37 3.30 2.56
N ARG A 37 -0.75 4.21 3.33
CA ARG A 37 -1.43 5.36 3.94
C ARG A 37 -2.02 6.31 2.91
N TYR A 38 -1.34 6.52 1.79
CA TYR A 38 -1.87 7.28 0.66
C TYR A 38 -3.17 6.66 0.13
N TYR A 39 -3.18 5.35 -0.14
CA TYR A 39 -4.40 4.67 -0.60
C TYR A 39 -5.53 4.75 0.42
N LEU A 40 -5.23 4.63 1.72
CA LEU A 40 -6.24 4.81 2.78
C LEU A 40 -6.82 6.23 2.79
N ALA A 41 -5.98 7.25 2.61
CA ALA A 41 -6.42 8.65 2.59
C ALA A 41 -7.35 8.98 1.40
N VAL A 42 -7.21 8.28 0.28
CA VAL A 42 -8.01 8.51 -0.94
C VAL A 42 -9.04 7.41 -1.22
N ALA A 43 -9.15 6.41 -0.35
CA ALA A 43 -9.88 5.16 -0.59
C ALA A 43 -11.34 5.43 -1.00
N ASP A 44 -12.05 6.28 -0.27
CA ASP A 44 -13.48 6.56 -0.53
C ASP A 44 -13.73 7.07 -1.95
N GLY A 45 -12.88 7.98 -2.43
CA GLY A 45 -12.96 8.52 -3.78
C GLY A 45 -12.52 7.53 -4.84
N ALA A 46 -11.37 6.87 -4.60
CA ALA A 46 -10.80 5.90 -5.51
C ALA A 46 -11.74 4.71 -5.74
N LEU A 47 -12.31 4.13 -4.68
CA LEU A 47 -13.18 2.97 -4.74
C LEU A 47 -14.46 3.26 -5.51
N ARG A 48 -15.10 4.43 -5.34
CA ARG A 48 -16.25 4.83 -6.17
C ARG A 48 -15.91 4.85 -7.67
N GLY A 49 -14.67 5.17 -8.02
CA GLY A 49 -14.22 5.22 -9.41
C GLY A 49 -13.88 3.84 -10.01
N VAL A 50 -13.54 2.85 -9.20
CA VAL A 50 -13.04 1.54 -9.68
C VAL A 50 -13.91 0.35 -9.31
N ASP A 51 -14.93 0.53 -8.46
CA ASP A 51 -15.80 -0.56 -8.01
C ASP A 51 -16.46 -1.31 -9.17
N GLY A 52 -16.54 -2.64 -9.03
CA GLY A 52 -17.08 -3.56 -10.05
C GLY A 52 -16.24 -3.70 -11.33
N ARG A 53 -15.05 -3.09 -11.44
CA ARG A 53 -14.21 -3.15 -12.64
C ARG A 53 -13.10 -4.20 -12.48
N PRO A 54 -12.92 -5.14 -13.43
CA PRO A 54 -11.75 -6.00 -13.44
C PRO A 54 -10.46 -5.18 -13.54
N MET A 55 -9.49 -5.47 -12.67
CA MET A 55 -8.22 -4.75 -12.61
C MET A 55 -7.02 -5.68 -12.73
N ALA A 56 -6.02 -5.27 -13.48
CA ALA A 56 -4.70 -5.87 -13.47
C ALA A 56 -3.81 -5.17 -12.43
N LEU A 57 -3.07 -5.94 -11.63
CA LEU A 57 -2.14 -5.39 -10.65
C LEU A 57 -0.75 -5.19 -11.26
N LYS A 58 -0.32 -3.94 -11.38
CA LYS A 58 1.09 -3.63 -11.67
C LYS A 58 1.89 -3.67 -10.37
N ARG A 59 2.71 -4.71 -10.21
CA ARG A 59 3.42 -4.98 -8.96
C ARG A 59 4.92 -4.74 -9.09
N TYR A 60 5.47 -3.97 -8.17
CA TYR A 60 6.89 -3.67 -8.07
C TYR A 60 7.44 -4.17 -6.75
N VAL A 61 7.85 -5.44 -6.69
CA VAL A 61 8.30 -6.05 -5.42
C VAL A 61 9.53 -5.33 -4.85
N ASN A 62 10.35 -4.73 -5.73
CA ASN A 62 11.62 -4.09 -5.39
C ASN A 62 11.60 -2.56 -5.33
N GLY A 63 10.45 -1.92 -5.52
CA GLY A 63 10.35 -0.46 -5.64
C GLY A 63 10.01 -0.03 -7.07
N ALA A 64 9.42 1.15 -7.21
CA ALA A 64 8.77 1.63 -8.44
C ALA A 64 9.72 2.40 -9.37
N GLU A 65 10.91 1.86 -9.62
CA GLU A 65 11.85 2.39 -10.63
C GLU A 65 11.62 1.80 -12.02
#